data_AF-A0A1U7UYE2-F1
#
_entry.id   AF-A0A1U7UYE2-F1
#
_cell.length_a   1.000
_cell.length_b   1.000
_cell.length_c   1.000
_cell.angle_alpha   90.00
_cell.angle_beta   90.00
_cell.angle_gamma   90.00
#
_symmetry.space_group_name_H-M   'P 1'
#
loop_
_entity.id
_entity.type
_entity.pdbx_description
1 polymer ?
#
loop_
_entity_poly.entity_id
_entity_poly.type
_entity_poly.pdbx_seq_one_letter_code
_entity_poly.pdbx_strand_id
1 'polypeptide(L)'
;MCSCFWSCGNAIRAWILAPSWLKESVRTGKFIDEMPFILRDEDYELKYRTKLKGAVLRSKTYPQALLKGYDICLAAHVHPPVGTLSAIVKSAGGNVIHGLDQVKDYSKTIFVACEEDMDEALSAVKKGIWTFSSDWFMNCIMKQELDLGAPQFAESL
;
A
#
# COMPACT_ATOMS: atom_id res chain seq x y z
N MET A 1 10.28 -0.15 -11.87
CA MET A 1 9.26 -1.03 -12.51
C MET A 1 8.03 -1.32 -11.64
N CYS A 2 8.08 -1.15 -10.31
CA CYS A 2 6.97 -1.52 -9.42
C CYS A 2 5.79 -0.54 -9.37
N SER A 3 5.96 0.74 -9.72
CA SER A 3 4.90 1.76 -9.55
C SER A 3 3.66 1.53 -10.43
N CYS A 4 3.83 1.02 -11.65
CA CYS A 4 2.71 0.78 -12.59
C CYS A 4 1.84 -0.42 -12.23
N PHE A 5 2.36 -1.37 -11.44
CA PHE A 5 1.60 -2.58 -11.10
C PHE A 5 0.42 -2.29 -10.17
N TRP A 6 0.48 -1.21 -9.37
CA TRP A 6 -0.48 -0.93 -8.29
C TRP A 6 -1.59 0.06 -8.66
N SER A 7 -1.49 0.75 -9.80
CA SER A 7 -2.43 1.82 -10.21
C SER A 7 -3.58 1.34 -11.10
N CYS A 8 -3.48 0.16 -11.72
CA CYS A 8 -4.58 -0.42 -12.49
C CYS A 8 -5.53 -1.15 -11.54
N GLY A 9 -6.84 -0.88 -11.60
CA GLY A 9 -7.89 -1.27 -10.63
C GLY A 9 -8.08 -2.76 -10.27
N ASN A 10 -7.16 -3.65 -10.65
CA ASN A 10 -7.07 -5.06 -10.27
C ASN A 10 -5.70 -5.47 -9.68
N ALA A 11 -4.78 -4.53 -9.50
CA ALA A 11 -3.39 -4.74 -9.08
C ALA A 11 -3.20 -5.70 -7.91
N ILE A 12 -4.03 -5.56 -6.89
CA ILE A 12 -3.92 -6.28 -5.62
C ILE A 12 -4.26 -7.78 -5.79
N ARG A 13 -4.79 -8.18 -6.95
CA ARG A 13 -5.13 -9.58 -7.26
C ARG A 13 -4.25 -10.20 -8.34
N ALA A 14 -3.31 -9.44 -8.89
CA ALA A 14 -2.48 -9.90 -10.01
C ALA A 14 -1.40 -10.89 -9.56
N TRP A 15 -1.10 -11.86 -10.42
CA TRP A 15 0.11 -12.65 -10.29
C TRP A 15 1.32 -11.82 -10.77
N ILE A 16 2.40 -11.82 -10.00
CA ILE A 16 3.69 -11.27 -10.42
C ILE A 16 4.60 -12.45 -10.70
N LEU A 17 4.74 -12.82 -11.98
CA LEU A 17 5.41 -14.04 -12.42
C LEU A 17 6.70 -13.74 -13.18
N ALA A 18 7.66 -14.64 -13.07
CA ALA A 18 8.85 -14.64 -13.90
C ALA A 18 8.47 -14.93 -15.37
N PRO A 19 9.19 -14.35 -16.36
CA PRO A 19 8.95 -14.59 -17.77
C PRO A 19 9.02 -16.07 -18.20
N SER A 20 9.70 -16.91 -17.42
CA SER A 20 9.77 -18.36 -17.64
C SER A 20 8.39 -19.03 -17.57
N TRP A 21 7.45 -18.52 -16.76
CA TRP A 21 6.09 -19.05 -16.70
C TRP A 21 5.41 -19.05 -18.07
N LEU A 22 5.54 -17.93 -18.79
CA LEU A 22 4.93 -17.79 -20.11
C LEU A 22 5.61 -18.71 -21.13
N LYS A 23 6.94 -18.84 -21.07
CA LYS A 23 7.71 -19.75 -21.94
C LYS A 23 7.25 -21.20 -21.76
N GLU A 24 7.09 -21.65 -20.52
CA GLU A 24 6.67 -23.01 -20.21
C GLU A 24 5.18 -23.25 -20.52
N SER A 25 4.34 -22.23 -20.33
CA SER A 25 2.93 -22.30 -20.73
C SER A 25 2.79 -22.48 -22.24
N VAL A 26 3.56 -21.72 -23.04
CA VAL A 26 3.59 -21.87 -24.49
C VAL A 26 4.12 -23.24 -24.90
N ARG A 27 5.22 -23.72 -24.30
CA ARG A 27 5.80 -25.02 -24.61
C ARG A 27 4.84 -26.18 -24.34
N THR A 28 4.05 -26.11 -23.29
CA THR A 28 3.10 -27.16 -22.91
C THR A 28 1.72 -27.01 -23.59
N GLY A 29 1.52 -25.90 -24.32
CA GLY A 29 0.25 -25.60 -25.00
C GLY A 29 -0.90 -25.24 -24.05
N LYS A 30 -0.62 -24.93 -22.78
CA LYS A 30 -1.62 -24.54 -21.77
C LYS A 30 -0.99 -23.67 -20.68
N PHE A 31 -1.80 -22.85 -20.00
CA PHE A 31 -1.34 -22.17 -18.80
C PHE A 31 -1.06 -23.18 -17.68
N ILE A 32 0.15 -23.12 -17.14
CA ILE A 32 0.60 -23.98 -16.04
C ILE A 32 0.45 -23.26 -14.70
N ASP A 33 0.59 -24.01 -13.60
CA ASP A 33 0.55 -23.46 -12.25
C ASP A 33 1.50 -22.27 -12.08
N GLU A 34 0.98 -21.15 -11.58
CA GLU A 34 1.70 -19.90 -11.40
C GLU A 34 2.58 -19.91 -10.14
N MET A 35 2.21 -20.69 -9.12
CA MET A 35 2.86 -20.70 -7.80
C MET A 35 4.37 -20.94 -7.78
N PRO A 36 4.93 -21.84 -8.62
CA PRO A 36 6.37 -22.07 -8.73
C PRO A 36 7.11 -20.92 -9.43
N PHE A 37 6.38 -20.11 -10.20
CA PHE A 37 6.95 -19.08 -11.06
C PHE A 37 6.71 -17.66 -10.55
N ILE A 38 6.20 -17.49 -9.32
CA ILE A 38 6.15 -16.17 -8.68
C ILE A 38 7.54 -15.54 -8.70
N LEU A 39 7.61 -14.32 -9.20
CA LEU A 39 8.85 -13.58 -9.36
C LEU A 39 9.57 -13.48 -8.01
N ARG A 40 10.88 -13.68 -8.04
CA ARG A 40 11.79 -13.36 -6.94
C ARG A 40 12.56 -12.12 -7.33
N ASP A 41 12.63 -11.16 -6.42
CA ASP A 41 13.24 -9.86 -6.63
C ASP A 41 13.98 -9.50 -5.35
N GLU A 42 15.31 -9.64 -5.37
CA GLU A 42 16.15 -9.44 -4.18
C GLU A 42 16.15 -7.98 -3.71
N ASP A 43 16.09 -7.02 -4.64
CA ASP A 43 16.03 -5.59 -4.33
C ASP A 43 14.73 -5.26 -3.60
N TYR A 44 13.62 -5.85 -4.03
CA TYR A 44 12.34 -5.76 -3.33
C TYR A 44 12.44 -6.33 -1.91
N GLU A 45 13.01 -7.53 -1.76
CA GLU A 45 13.12 -8.19 -0.46
C GLU A 45 14.01 -7.41 0.51
N LEU A 46 15.10 -6.82 0.02
CA LEU A 46 15.99 -5.95 0.80
C LEU A 46 15.28 -4.65 1.21
N LYS A 47 14.60 -4.00 0.26
CA LYS A 47 13.92 -2.72 0.51
C LYS A 47 12.76 -2.85 1.48
N TYR A 48 11.88 -3.83 1.25
CA TYR A 48 10.66 -4.00 2.01
C TYR A 48 10.79 -5.04 3.12
N ARG A 49 11.95 -5.69 3.28
CA ARG A 49 12.21 -6.71 4.32
C ARG A 49 11.14 -7.82 4.34
N THR A 50 10.60 -8.17 3.18
CA THR A 50 9.58 -9.21 3.03
C THR A 50 9.73 -9.88 1.68
N LYS A 51 9.40 -11.18 1.61
CA LYS A 51 9.40 -11.91 0.34
C LYS A 51 8.26 -11.43 -0.54
N LEU A 52 8.55 -11.13 -1.82
CA LEU A 52 7.52 -10.73 -2.80
C LEU A 52 6.41 -11.77 -2.89
N LYS A 53 6.78 -13.06 -2.86
CA LYS A 53 5.83 -14.17 -2.82
C LYS A 53 4.86 -14.08 -1.63
N GLY A 54 5.34 -13.68 -0.45
CA GLY A 54 4.49 -13.50 0.73
C GLY A 54 3.45 -12.39 0.52
N ALA A 55 3.87 -11.25 -0.04
CA ALA A 55 2.97 -10.13 -0.33
C ALA A 55 1.89 -10.50 -1.36
N VAL A 56 2.27 -11.15 -2.47
CA VAL A 56 1.33 -11.62 -3.51
C VAL A 56 0.32 -12.62 -2.95
N LEU A 57 0.76 -13.52 -2.05
CA LEU A 57 -0.16 -14.48 -1.42
C LEU A 57 -1.11 -13.81 -0.44
N ARG A 58 -0.63 -12.89 0.40
CA ARG A 58 -1.50 -12.11 1.31
C ARG A 58 -2.56 -11.34 0.53
N SER A 59 -2.18 -10.68 -0.55
CA SER A 59 -3.10 -9.89 -1.38
C SER A 59 -4.18 -10.75 -2.04
N LYS A 60 -3.84 -12.00 -2.42
CA LYS A 60 -4.79 -12.98 -2.95
C LYS A 60 -5.71 -13.57 -1.87
N THR A 61 -5.21 -13.84 -0.67
CA THR A 61 -6.01 -14.38 0.44
C THR A 61 -7.01 -13.36 0.96
N TYR A 62 -6.61 -12.09 1.07
CA TYR A 62 -7.44 -11.01 1.62
C TYR A 62 -7.61 -9.87 0.60
N PRO A 63 -8.35 -10.13 -0.50
CA PRO A 63 -8.42 -9.18 -1.59
C PRO A 63 -9.17 -7.91 -1.16
N GLN A 64 -8.56 -6.74 -1.42
CA GLN A 64 -9.11 -5.42 -1.09
C GLN A 64 -9.46 -5.26 0.40
N ALA A 65 -8.75 -5.97 1.28
CA ALA A 65 -9.03 -5.94 2.71
C ALA A 65 -8.01 -5.12 3.50
N LEU A 66 -6.86 -4.78 2.91
CA LEU A 66 -5.74 -4.17 3.63
C LEU A 66 -6.14 -2.88 4.36
N LEU A 67 -6.92 -2.02 3.71
CA LEU A 67 -7.40 -0.75 4.27
C LEU A 67 -8.91 -0.77 4.54
N LYS A 68 -9.53 -1.95 4.54
CA LYS A 68 -10.98 -2.06 4.69
C LYS A 68 -11.42 -1.56 6.05
N GLY A 69 -12.34 -0.60 6.03
CA GLY A 69 -12.88 0.03 7.23
C GLY A 69 -12.04 1.21 7.76
N TYR A 70 -10.98 1.60 7.05
CA TYR A 70 -10.19 2.79 7.35
C TYR A 70 -10.50 3.93 6.37
N ASP A 71 -10.58 5.14 6.91
CA ASP A 71 -10.56 6.39 6.16
C ASP A 71 -9.12 6.89 6.06
N ILE A 72 -8.64 7.15 4.85
CA ILE A 72 -7.28 7.63 4.59
C ILE A 72 -7.35 9.09 4.18
N CYS A 73 -6.77 9.96 4.99
CA CYS A 73 -6.61 11.37 4.72
C CYS A 73 -5.20 11.62 4.18
N LEU A 74 -5.11 12.17 2.97
CA LEU A 74 -3.84 12.42 2.30
C LEU A 74 -3.52 13.92 2.37
N ALA A 75 -2.37 14.27 2.92
CA ALA A 75 -1.89 15.64 2.93
C ALA A 75 -1.53 16.11 1.51
N ALA A 76 -1.41 17.43 1.30
CA ALA A 76 -1.33 18.00 -0.04
C ALA A 76 0.03 17.74 -0.74
N HIS A 77 1.11 17.66 0.03
CA HIS A 77 2.48 17.63 -0.50
C HIS A 77 3.08 16.21 -0.54
N VAL A 78 2.29 15.19 -0.22
CA VAL A 78 2.74 13.79 -0.21
C VAL A 78 3.23 13.29 -1.56
N HIS A 79 4.22 12.40 -1.49
CA HIS A 79 4.78 11.70 -2.65
C HIS A 79 4.63 10.18 -2.47
N PRO A 80 4.09 9.44 -3.47
CA PRO A 80 3.54 9.90 -4.75
C PRO A 80 2.34 10.86 -4.62
N PRO A 81 1.98 11.62 -5.68
CA PRO A 81 0.90 12.61 -5.62
C PRO A 81 -0.43 12.03 -5.15
N VAL A 82 -1.27 12.86 -4.52
CA VAL A 82 -2.58 12.50 -3.96
C VAL A 82 -3.45 11.69 -4.91
N GLY A 83 -3.46 12.03 -6.21
CA GLY A 83 -4.24 11.28 -7.21
C GLY A 83 -3.80 9.81 -7.34
N THR A 84 -2.50 9.55 -7.31
CA THR A 84 -1.91 8.21 -7.34
C THR A 84 -2.22 7.45 -6.06
N LEU A 85 -1.99 8.07 -4.90
CA LEU A 85 -2.28 7.45 -3.61
C LEU A 85 -3.78 7.17 -3.44
N SER A 86 -4.65 8.05 -3.93
CA SER A 86 -6.10 7.85 -3.90
C SER A 86 -6.53 6.60 -4.67
N ALA A 87 -5.92 6.35 -5.84
CA ALA A 87 -6.20 5.15 -6.62
C ALA A 87 -5.73 3.87 -5.89
N ILE A 88 -4.58 3.95 -5.21
CA ILE A 88 -4.04 2.85 -4.40
C ILE A 88 -4.95 2.56 -3.20
N VAL A 89 -5.38 3.59 -2.46
CA VAL A 89 -6.29 3.46 -1.30
C VAL A 89 -7.59 2.77 -1.72
N LYS A 90 -8.22 3.25 -2.78
CA LYS A 90 -9.46 2.66 -3.31
C LYS A 90 -9.26 1.21 -3.74
N SER A 91 -8.13 0.91 -4.40
CA SER A 91 -7.80 -0.46 -4.81
C SER A 91 -7.58 -1.38 -3.61
N ALA A 92 -7.05 -0.87 -2.50
CA ALA A 92 -6.82 -1.58 -1.24
C ALA A 92 -8.06 -1.69 -0.33
N GLY A 93 -9.21 -1.17 -0.77
CA GLY A 93 -10.49 -1.23 -0.06
C GLY A 93 -10.69 -0.16 1.01
N GLY A 94 -9.81 0.85 1.06
CA GLY A 94 -9.95 2.01 1.93
C GLY A 94 -10.78 3.12 1.29
N ASN A 95 -11.23 4.06 2.11
CA ASN A 95 -11.89 5.28 1.65
C ASN A 95 -10.92 6.45 1.69
N VAL A 96 -11.03 7.38 0.72
CA VAL A 96 -10.18 8.58 0.68
C VAL A 96 -11.00 9.75 1.20
N ILE A 97 -10.43 10.48 2.16
CA ILE A 97 -11.00 11.73 2.67
C ILE A 97 -10.04 12.89 2.38
N HIS A 98 -10.61 14.07 2.16
CA HIS A 98 -9.87 15.26 1.79
C HIS A 98 -9.94 16.26 2.94
N GLY A 99 -8.84 16.38 3.70
CA GLY A 99 -8.76 17.31 4.83
C GLY A 99 -9.31 16.74 6.14
N LEU A 100 -8.73 17.22 7.23
CA LEU A 100 -9.03 16.78 8.60
C LEU A 100 -10.42 17.20 9.10
N ASP A 101 -11.11 18.12 8.43
CA ASP A 101 -12.46 18.58 8.75
C ASP A 101 -13.55 17.57 8.33
N GLN A 102 -13.25 16.69 7.37
CA GLN A 102 -14.19 15.67 6.88
C GLN A 102 -14.12 14.35 7.67
N VAL A 103 -13.28 14.29 8.71
CA VAL A 103 -13.08 13.09 9.55
C VAL A 103 -14.32 12.84 10.40
N LYS A 104 -14.93 11.66 10.23
CA LYS A 104 -16.11 11.23 11.01
C LYS A 104 -15.75 10.37 12.21
N ASP A 105 -14.76 9.49 12.05
CA ASP A 105 -14.29 8.56 13.09
C ASP A 105 -12.76 8.63 13.19
N TYR A 106 -12.28 9.36 14.20
CA TYR A 106 -10.85 9.53 14.44
C TYR A 106 -10.13 8.20 14.68
N SER A 107 -10.80 7.21 15.27
CA SER A 107 -10.22 5.90 15.61
C SER A 107 -10.06 4.94 14.42
N LYS A 108 -10.59 5.31 13.26
CA LYS A 108 -10.47 4.56 12.00
C LYS A 108 -9.86 5.41 10.89
N THR A 109 -9.32 6.57 11.24
CA THR A 109 -8.71 7.48 10.29
C THR A 109 -7.19 7.37 10.36
N ILE A 110 -6.55 7.31 9.20
CA ILE A 110 -5.10 7.40 9.05
C ILE A 110 -4.79 8.65 8.23
N PHE A 111 -4.01 9.56 8.81
CA PHE A 111 -3.46 10.72 8.12
C PHE A 111 -2.08 10.37 7.56
N VAL A 112 -1.89 10.55 6.26
CA VAL A 112 -0.63 10.32 5.56
C VAL A 112 -0.06 11.67 5.16
N ALA A 113 1.14 11.98 5.67
CA ALA A 113 1.81 13.27 5.50
C ALA A 113 3.26 13.11 5.04
N CYS A 114 3.90 14.24 4.76
CA CYS A 114 5.34 14.38 4.55
C CYS A 114 5.88 15.56 5.38
N GLU A 115 7.19 15.83 5.29
CA GLU A 115 7.87 16.87 6.07
C GLU A 115 7.30 18.27 5.81
N GLU A 116 6.82 18.52 4.60
CA GLU A 116 6.19 19.78 4.22
C GLU A 116 4.82 20.01 4.86
N ASP A 117 4.18 18.96 5.39
CA ASP A 117 2.83 18.97 5.98
C ASP A 117 2.86 18.85 7.52
N MET A 118 3.97 19.22 8.16
CA MET A 118 4.21 19.07 9.61
C MET A 118 3.11 19.70 10.49
N ASP A 119 2.65 20.91 10.19
CA ASP A 119 1.64 21.60 11.01
C ASP A 119 0.28 20.87 10.99
N GLU A 120 -0.10 20.32 9.83
CA GLU A 120 -1.31 19.53 9.67
C GLU A 120 -1.16 18.16 10.35
N ALA A 121 0.01 17.53 10.23
CA ALA A 121 0.33 16.27 10.90
C ALA A 121 0.25 16.41 12.44
N LEU A 122 0.82 17.47 13.01
CA LEU A 122 0.71 17.76 14.44
C LEU A 122 -0.75 18.01 14.87
N SER A 123 -1.54 18.66 14.02
CA SER A 123 -2.96 18.88 14.27
C SER A 123 -3.77 17.59 14.24
N ALA A 124 -3.44 16.65 13.34
CA ALA A 124 -4.04 15.32 13.27
C ALA A 124 -3.73 14.49 14.53
N VAL A 125 -2.46 14.49 14.96
CA VAL A 125 -2.02 13.79 16.17
C VAL A 125 -2.73 14.32 17.42
N LYS A 126 -2.86 15.65 17.57
CA LYS A 126 -3.62 16.26 18.68
C LYS A 126 -5.10 15.85 18.72
N LYS A 127 -5.68 15.52 17.57
CA LYS A 127 -7.05 15.00 17.44
C LYS A 127 -7.15 13.48 17.67
N GLY A 128 -6.03 12.80 17.94
CA GLY A 128 -5.96 11.36 18.15
C GLY A 128 -6.01 10.53 16.86
N ILE A 129 -5.70 11.12 15.71
CA ILE A 129 -5.65 10.45 14.41
C ILE A 129 -4.28 9.80 14.24
N TRP A 130 -4.25 8.54 13.79
CA TRP A 130 -3.00 7.88 13.42
C TRP A 130 -2.32 8.63 12.28
N THR A 131 -1.10 9.09 12.51
CA THR A 131 -0.40 9.92 11.54
C THR A 131 0.93 9.28 11.14
N PHE A 132 1.09 9.01 9.85
CA PHE A 132 2.25 8.32 9.29
C PHE A 132 2.79 9.02 8.05
N SER A 133 4.03 8.68 7.66
CA SER A 133 4.64 9.18 6.43
C SER A 133 4.11 8.47 5.18
N SER A 134 4.26 9.12 4.02
CA SER A 134 3.98 8.48 2.73
C SER A 134 4.85 7.23 2.48
N ASP A 135 6.07 7.20 2.99
CA ASP A 135 6.96 6.03 2.94
C ASP A 135 6.43 4.86 3.77
N TRP A 136 5.94 5.11 4.98
CA TRP A 136 5.25 4.09 5.78
C TRP A 136 4.05 3.54 5.02
N PHE A 137 3.25 4.41 4.41
CA PHE A 137 2.06 4.01 3.66
C PHE A 137 2.45 3.10 2.49
N MET A 138 3.43 3.51 1.69
CA MET A 138 3.91 2.70 0.57
C MET A 138 4.53 1.38 1.05
N ASN A 139 5.25 1.36 2.16
CA ASN A 139 5.77 0.12 2.75
C ASN A 139 4.64 -0.86 3.12
N CYS A 140 3.55 -0.37 3.73
CA CYS A 140 2.38 -1.19 4.05
C CYS A 140 1.70 -1.75 2.79
N ILE A 141 1.52 -0.91 1.77
CA ILE A 141 0.95 -1.33 0.48
C ILE A 141 1.80 -2.42 -0.17
N MET A 142 3.12 -2.24 -0.26
CA MET A 142 3.98 -3.23 -0.90
C MET A 142 3.99 -4.54 -0.08
N LYS A 143 4.10 -4.46 1.24
CA LYS A 143 4.07 -5.64 2.12
C LYS A 143 2.71 -6.33 2.17
N GLN A 144 1.62 -5.66 1.81
CA GLN A 144 0.26 -6.16 2.02
C GLN A 144 -0.01 -6.46 3.50
N GLU A 145 0.44 -5.55 4.37
CA GLU A 145 0.35 -5.64 5.82
C GLU A 145 0.34 -4.23 6.41
N LEU A 146 -0.54 -3.97 7.37
CA LEU A 146 -0.70 -2.65 8.01
C LEU A 146 0.04 -2.64 9.35
N ASP A 147 1.03 -1.76 9.50
CA ASP A 147 1.84 -1.66 10.73
C ASP A 147 1.45 -0.42 11.55
N LEU A 148 0.32 -0.51 12.26
CA LEU A 148 -0.18 0.57 13.12
C LEU A 148 0.66 0.77 14.40
N GLY A 149 1.59 -0.14 14.69
CA GLY A 149 2.53 -0.02 15.82
C GLY A 149 3.82 0.71 15.46
N ALA A 150 3.98 1.12 14.19
CA ALA A 150 5.11 1.92 13.75
C ALA A 150 5.14 3.29 14.46
N PRO A 151 6.33 3.91 14.62
CA PRO A 151 6.44 5.26 15.16
C PRO A 151 5.57 6.23 14.36
N GLN A 152 4.73 6.99 15.07
CA GLN A 152 3.93 8.02 14.43
C GLN A 152 4.81 9.21 14.05
N PHE A 153 4.38 9.95 13.02
CA PHE A 153 5.14 11.05 12.43
C PHE A 153 5.61 12.09 13.46
N ALA A 154 4.84 12.32 14.53
CA ALA A 154 5.15 13.28 15.59
C ALA A 154 5.91 12.71 16.81
N GLU A 155 6.16 11.40 16.89
CA GLU A 155 6.99 10.80 17.95
C GLU A 155 8.48 10.77 17.58
N SER A 156 8.82 11.16 16.35
CA SER A 156 10.20 11.30 15.88
C SER A 156 10.78 12.71 16.09
N LEU A 157 10.09 13.56 16.85
CA LEU A 157 10.50 14.92 17.24
C LEU A 157 11.01 14.95 18.68
#